data_AF-A0A385BTT9-F1
#
_entry.id   AF-A0A385BTT9-F1
#
_cell.length_a   1.000
_cell.length_b   1.000
_cell.length_c   1.000
_cell.angle_alpha   90.00
_cell.angle_beta   90.00
_cell.angle_gamma   90.00
#
_symmetry.space_group_name_H-M   'P 1'
#
loop_
_entity.id
_entity.type
_entity.pdbx_description
1 polymer ?
#
loop_
_entity_poly.entity_id
_entity_poly.type
_entity_poly.pdbx_seq_one_letter_code
_entity_poly.pdbx_strand_id
1 'polypeptide(L)'
;MKKIIFSLFILAVTSSCVSIPPEITKVHLKELEIIESLKVSHLAMVDAYVDQKILVFESFFFNEYGLVYRTNWMASFKELNGRDYNQENDFPKLYNDLVAEYQEQILPIEKIRFDLKTSIILEYKNAIDLHRTTGNWIDSLKKLNDSQRKTIDTMLSSIKPGLSLDAIDDALENAKSKLKNKLENFN
;
A
#
# COMPACT_ATOMS: atom_id res chain seq x y z
N MET A 1 -16.46 50.34 21.37
CA MET A 1 -15.41 49.40 21.86
C MET A 1 -15.76 47.92 21.68
N LYS A 2 -17.02 47.45 21.87
CA LYS A 2 -17.39 46.02 21.69
C LYS A 2 -17.16 45.43 20.28
N LYS A 3 -17.26 46.22 19.21
CA LYS A 3 -17.04 45.77 17.82
C LYS A 3 -15.57 45.49 17.46
N ILE A 4 -14.63 46.17 18.13
CA ILE A 4 -13.18 46.02 17.87
C ILE A 4 -12.65 44.73 18.49
N ILE A 5 -13.14 44.38 19.68
CA ILE A 5 -12.75 43.16 20.40
C ILE A 5 -13.22 41.90 19.65
N PHE A 6 -14.41 41.94 19.03
CA PHE A 6 -14.93 40.81 18.24
C PHE A 6 -14.12 40.59 16.95
N SER A 7 -13.64 41.67 16.31
CA SER A 7 -12.78 41.60 15.14
C SER A 7 -11.37 41.08 15.47
N LEU A 8 -10.82 41.45 16.64
CA LEU A 8 -9.56 40.92 17.14
C LEU A 8 -9.63 39.43 17.50
N PHE A 9 -10.78 38.96 18.00
CA PHE A 9 -10.98 37.55 18.34
C PHE A 9 -11.00 36.66 17.08
N ILE A 10 -11.61 37.12 15.98
CA ILE A 10 -11.58 36.40 14.69
C ILE A 10 -10.15 36.33 14.13
N LEU A 11 -9.38 37.43 14.22
CA LEU A 11 -7.96 37.47 13.86
C LEU A 11 -7.07 36.54 14.72
N ALA A 12 -7.38 36.41 16.00
CA ALA A 12 -6.66 35.52 16.92
C ALA A 12 -6.95 34.03 16.66
N VAL A 13 -8.15 33.68 16.17
CA VAL A 13 -8.51 32.28 15.87
C VAL A 13 -8.00 31.84 14.49
N THR A 14 -7.75 32.78 13.56
CA THR A 14 -7.17 32.49 12.23
C THR A 14 -5.64 32.60 12.18
N SER A 15 -4.98 33.08 13.24
CA SER A 15 -3.52 33.28 13.27
C SER A 15 -2.72 32.04 13.69
N SER A 16 -3.40 30.92 13.97
CA SER A 16 -2.79 29.58 13.89
C SER A 16 -2.62 29.19 12.42
N CYS A 17 -1.88 29.99 11.64
CA CYS A 17 -1.47 29.68 10.28
C CYS A 17 -0.48 28.50 10.34
N VAL A 18 -1.01 27.29 10.46
CA VAL A 18 -0.23 26.09 10.16
C VAL A 18 -0.14 26.02 8.64
N SER A 19 0.85 26.71 8.08
CA SER A 19 1.24 26.46 6.69
C SER A 19 1.72 25.02 6.63
N ILE A 20 1.09 24.19 5.80
CA ILE A 20 1.62 22.84 5.54
C ILE A 20 2.94 23.02 4.78
N PRO A 21 4.08 22.61 5.36
CA PRO A 21 5.35 22.65 4.64
C PRO A 21 5.25 21.82 3.36
N PRO A 22 5.77 22.31 2.22
CA PRO A 22 5.74 21.57 0.95
C PRO A 22 6.43 20.19 1.04
N GLU A 23 7.30 19.98 2.02
CA GLU A 23 7.89 18.71 2.38
C GLU A 23 6.84 17.66 2.77
N ILE A 24 5.76 18.05 3.45
CA ILE A 24 4.68 17.12 3.86
C ILE A 24 3.96 16.55 2.63
N THR A 25 3.64 17.39 1.65
CA THR A 25 3.00 16.92 0.41
C THR A 25 3.91 15.99 -0.39
N LYS A 26 5.22 16.30 -0.45
CA LYS A 26 6.21 15.44 -1.13
C LYS A 26 6.38 14.08 -0.44
N VAL A 27 6.49 14.08 0.89
CA VAL A 27 6.60 12.86 1.69
C VAL A 27 5.34 12.01 1.54
N HIS A 28 4.16 12.63 1.60
CA HIS A 28 2.89 11.95 1.41
C HIS A 28 2.81 11.23 0.06
N LEU A 29 3.15 11.89 -1.06
CA LEU A 29 3.19 11.24 -2.37
C LEU A 29 4.17 10.06 -2.42
N LYS A 30 5.34 10.19 -1.77
CA LYS A 30 6.33 9.12 -1.72
C LYS A 30 5.84 7.91 -0.91
N GLU A 31 5.11 8.15 0.18
CA GLU A 31 4.48 7.10 0.97
C GLU A 31 3.47 6.28 0.15
N LEU A 32 2.68 6.93 -0.71
CA LEU A 32 1.75 6.20 -1.60
C LEU A 32 2.51 5.23 -2.52
N GLU A 33 3.59 5.70 -3.16
CA GLU A 33 4.42 4.85 -4.03
C GLU A 33 4.98 3.64 -3.26
N ILE A 34 5.41 3.85 -2.01
CA ILE A 34 5.92 2.79 -1.15
C ILE A 34 4.82 1.78 -0.84
N ILE A 35 3.62 2.23 -0.45
CA ILE A 35 2.47 1.35 -0.15
C ILE A 35 2.11 0.50 -1.38
N GLU A 36 2.06 1.10 -2.57
CA GLU A 36 1.75 0.39 -3.81
C GLU A 36 2.85 -0.62 -4.19
N SER A 37 4.13 -0.26 -4.00
CA SER A 37 5.26 -1.16 -4.23
C SER A 37 5.27 -2.35 -3.26
N LEU A 38 4.97 -2.10 -1.98
CA LEU A 38 4.88 -3.15 -0.96
C LEU A 38 3.72 -4.11 -1.26
N LYS A 39 2.58 -3.62 -1.76
CA LYS A 39 1.47 -4.47 -2.22
C LYS A 39 1.93 -5.48 -3.25
N VAL A 40 2.60 -5.02 -4.31
CA VAL A 40 3.09 -5.89 -5.39
C VAL A 40 4.08 -6.92 -4.84
N SER A 41 5.02 -6.47 -4.00
CA SER A 41 6.04 -7.36 -3.41
C SER A 41 5.43 -8.43 -2.51
N HIS A 42 4.48 -8.08 -1.66
CA HIS A 42 3.82 -9.05 -0.77
C HIS A 42 2.98 -10.07 -1.55
N LEU A 43 2.30 -9.65 -2.63
CA LEU A 43 1.56 -10.59 -3.48
C LEU A 43 2.50 -11.58 -4.18
N ALA A 44 3.63 -11.10 -4.71
CA ALA A 44 4.65 -11.97 -5.30
C ALA A 44 5.26 -12.94 -4.27
N MET A 45 5.46 -12.48 -3.02
CA MET A 45 5.96 -13.34 -1.93
C MET A 45 4.97 -14.46 -1.60
N VAL A 46 3.67 -14.19 -1.60
CA VAL A 46 2.63 -15.22 -1.41
C VAL A 46 2.69 -16.26 -2.52
N ASP A 47 2.76 -15.83 -3.78
CA ASP A 47 2.86 -16.74 -4.93
C ASP A 47 4.10 -17.64 -4.79
N ALA A 48 5.29 -17.04 -4.59
CA ALA A 48 6.53 -17.79 -4.45
C ALA A 48 6.52 -18.78 -3.26
N TYR A 49 5.95 -18.38 -2.12
CA TYR A 49 5.85 -19.24 -0.95
C TYR A 49 4.91 -20.43 -1.20
N VAL A 50 3.72 -20.19 -1.77
CA VAL A 50 2.78 -21.28 -2.07
C VAL A 50 3.34 -22.19 -3.15
N ASP A 51 3.95 -21.66 -4.20
CA ASP A 51 4.58 -22.46 -5.26
C ASP A 51 5.62 -23.42 -4.69
N GLN A 52 6.47 -22.93 -3.77
CA GLN A 52 7.43 -23.77 -3.08
C GLN A 52 6.76 -24.90 -2.28
N LYS A 53 5.63 -24.61 -1.62
CA LYS A 53 4.89 -25.63 -0.87
C LYS A 53 4.19 -26.64 -1.78
N ILE A 54 3.66 -26.20 -2.91
CA ILE A 54 3.10 -27.09 -3.94
C ILE A 54 4.17 -28.03 -4.47
N LEU A 55 5.36 -27.53 -4.81
CA LEU A 55 6.46 -28.37 -5.29
C LEU A 55 6.87 -29.45 -4.28
N VAL A 56 6.91 -29.10 -2.99
CA VAL A 56 7.18 -30.07 -1.91
C VAL A 56 6.06 -31.11 -1.82
N PHE A 57 4.81 -30.67 -1.88
CA PHE A 57 3.65 -31.55 -1.86
C PHE A 57 3.61 -32.48 -3.09
N GLU A 58 3.84 -31.96 -4.29
CA GLU A 58 3.89 -32.73 -5.54
C GLU A 58 4.97 -33.81 -5.48
N SER A 59 6.15 -33.45 -4.98
CA SER A 59 7.25 -34.40 -4.80
C SER A 59 6.83 -35.55 -3.88
N PHE A 60 6.27 -35.22 -2.71
CA PHE A 60 5.72 -36.22 -1.79
C PHE A 60 4.60 -37.05 -2.44
N PHE A 61 3.65 -36.39 -3.10
CA PHE A 61 2.46 -37.02 -3.67
C PHE A 61 2.83 -38.03 -4.75
N PHE A 62 3.69 -37.68 -5.72
CA PHE A 62 4.02 -38.58 -6.81
C PHE A 62 5.11 -39.60 -6.46
N ASN A 63 6.09 -39.23 -5.61
CA ASN A 63 7.23 -40.11 -5.31
C ASN A 63 6.95 -41.06 -4.14
N GLU A 64 6.11 -40.69 -3.18
CA GLU A 64 5.83 -41.52 -2.00
C GLU A 64 4.39 -42.06 -2.05
N TYR A 65 3.40 -41.17 -1.96
CA TYR A 65 2.00 -41.56 -1.92
C TYR A 65 1.57 -42.29 -3.21
N GLY A 66 2.01 -41.80 -4.37
CA GLY A 66 1.66 -42.33 -5.68
C GLY A 66 2.18 -43.75 -5.91
N LEU A 67 3.22 -44.19 -5.19
CA LEU A 67 3.62 -45.60 -5.20
C LEU A 67 2.57 -46.46 -4.50
N VAL A 68 2.15 -46.05 -3.30
CA VAL A 68 1.15 -46.76 -2.50
C VAL A 68 -0.22 -46.77 -3.20
N TYR A 69 -0.64 -45.62 -3.75
CA TYR A 69 -1.87 -45.49 -4.52
C TYR A 69 -1.91 -46.48 -5.67
N ARG A 70 -0.85 -46.56 -6.47
CA ARG A 70 -0.76 -47.48 -7.61
C ARG A 70 -0.90 -48.94 -7.19
N THR A 71 -0.22 -49.36 -6.13
CA THR A 71 -0.34 -50.73 -5.61
C THR A 71 -1.77 -51.06 -5.19
N ASN A 72 -2.40 -50.16 -4.44
CA ASN A 72 -3.79 -50.36 -4.00
C ASN A 72 -4.77 -50.36 -5.16
N TRP A 73 -4.61 -49.43 -6.10
CA TRP A 73 -5.45 -49.33 -7.29
C TRP A 73 -5.36 -50.60 -8.14
N MET A 74 -4.16 -51.15 -8.37
CA MET A 74 -3.98 -52.40 -9.12
C MET A 74 -4.62 -53.60 -8.41
N ALA A 75 -4.55 -53.66 -7.08
CA ALA A 75 -5.21 -54.70 -6.30
C ALA A 75 -6.74 -54.62 -6.45
N SER A 76 -7.32 -53.43 -6.27
CA SER A 76 -8.76 -53.20 -6.46
C SER A 76 -9.20 -53.44 -7.91
N PHE A 77 -8.36 -53.09 -8.88
CA PHE A 77 -8.63 -53.34 -10.29
C PHE A 77 -8.77 -54.84 -10.58
N LYS A 78 -7.86 -55.66 -10.05
CA LYS A 78 -7.91 -57.12 -10.20
C LYS A 78 -9.15 -57.72 -9.56
N GLU A 79 -9.51 -57.26 -8.37
CA GLU A 79 -10.72 -57.70 -7.67
C GLU A 79 -11.98 -57.39 -8.48
N LEU A 80 -12.08 -56.18 -9.05
CA LEU A 80 -13.26 -55.72 -9.78
C LEU A 80 -13.39 -56.32 -11.19
N ASN A 81 -12.28 -56.59 -11.86
CA ASN A 81 -12.28 -57.00 -13.28
C ASN A 81 -11.92 -58.47 -13.49
N GLY A 82 -11.49 -59.19 -12.45
CA GLY A 82 -11.12 -60.61 -12.53
C GLY A 82 -9.88 -60.90 -13.41
N ARG A 83 -9.10 -59.87 -13.77
CA ARG A 83 -7.88 -59.97 -14.57
C ARG A 83 -6.77 -59.10 -14.01
N ASP A 84 -5.53 -59.45 -14.33
CA ASP A 84 -4.38 -58.64 -13.97
C ASP A 84 -4.34 -57.33 -14.78
N TYR A 85 -3.68 -56.33 -14.19
CA TYR A 85 -3.39 -55.04 -14.80
C TYR A 85 -2.51 -55.20 -16.05
N ASN A 86 -2.90 -54.54 -17.14
CA ASN A 86 -2.11 -54.43 -18.36
C ASN A 86 -1.70 -52.96 -18.56
N GLN A 87 -0.39 -52.69 -18.54
CA GLN A 87 0.13 -51.33 -18.59
C GLN A 87 -0.26 -50.56 -19.86
N GLU A 88 -0.29 -51.21 -21.03
CA GLU A 88 -0.62 -50.52 -22.29
C GLU A 88 -2.07 -50.04 -22.33
N ASN A 89 -2.99 -50.84 -21.79
CA ASN A 89 -4.42 -50.58 -21.89
C ASN A 89 -5.00 -49.86 -20.66
N ASP A 90 -4.46 -50.13 -19.46
CA ASP A 90 -5.07 -49.70 -18.20
C ASP A 90 -4.34 -48.50 -17.56
N PHE A 91 -3.10 -48.19 -17.98
CA PHE A 91 -2.35 -47.03 -17.44
C PHE A 91 -3.09 -45.70 -17.58
N PRO A 92 -3.76 -45.36 -18.70
CA PRO A 92 -4.47 -44.09 -18.80
C PRO A 92 -5.53 -43.91 -17.72
N LYS A 93 -6.25 -44.98 -17.36
CA LYS A 93 -7.28 -44.93 -16.31
C LYS A 93 -6.64 -44.71 -14.93
N LEU A 94 -5.63 -45.51 -14.59
CA LEU A 94 -4.87 -45.35 -13.34
C LEU A 94 -4.28 -43.96 -13.20
N TYR A 95 -3.69 -43.42 -14.26
CA TYR A 95 -3.08 -42.09 -14.25
C TYR A 95 -4.13 -40.99 -14.04
N ASN A 96 -5.26 -41.07 -14.75
CA ASN A 96 -6.35 -40.10 -14.58
C ASN A 96 -6.93 -40.14 -13.16
N ASP A 97 -7.11 -41.33 -12.57
CA ASP A 97 -7.60 -41.47 -11.20
C ASP A 97 -6.60 -40.91 -10.18
N LEU A 98 -5.28 -41.13 -10.38
CA LEU A 98 -4.23 -40.55 -9.54
C LEU A 98 -4.15 -39.02 -9.67
N VAL A 99 -4.32 -38.48 -10.88
CA VAL A 99 -4.37 -37.03 -11.12
C VAL A 99 -5.63 -36.41 -10.50
N ALA A 100 -6.78 -37.10 -10.55
CA ALA A 100 -8.00 -36.64 -9.90
C ALA A 100 -7.82 -36.56 -8.37
N GLU A 101 -7.20 -37.57 -7.76
CA GLU A 101 -6.83 -37.55 -6.34
C GLU A 101 -5.89 -36.36 -6.04
N TYR A 102 -4.84 -36.16 -6.85
CA TYR A 102 -3.95 -35.00 -6.70
C TYR A 102 -4.72 -33.66 -6.73
N GLN A 103 -5.63 -33.51 -7.71
CA GLN A 103 -6.43 -32.30 -7.85
C GLN A 103 -7.32 -32.06 -6.64
N GLU A 104 -7.92 -33.10 -6.06
CA GLU A 104 -8.71 -32.97 -4.84
C GLU A 104 -7.84 -32.52 -3.66
N GLN A 105 -6.64 -33.10 -3.51
CA GLN A 105 -5.74 -32.80 -2.38
C GLN A 105 -5.04 -31.43 -2.51
N ILE A 106 -4.81 -30.92 -3.72
CA ILE A 106 -4.15 -29.62 -3.93
C ILE A 106 -5.13 -28.44 -3.79
N LEU A 107 -6.43 -28.64 -3.99
CA LEU A 107 -7.46 -27.60 -3.91
C LEU A 107 -7.43 -26.79 -2.60
N PRO A 108 -7.29 -27.39 -1.40
CA PRO A 108 -7.16 -26.64 -0.16
C PRO A 108 -5.94 -25.71 -0.12
N ILE A 109 -4.81 -26.11 -0.72
CA ILE A 109 -3.58 -25.29 -0.78
C ILE A 109 -3.79 -24.10 -1.72
N GLU A 110 -4.40 -24.34 -2.88
CA GLU A 110 -4.78 -23.28 -3.83
C GLU A 110 -5.80 -22.30 -3.22
N LYS A 111 -6.74 -22.81 -2.42
CA LYS A 111 -7.69 -21.97 -1.69
C LYS A 111 -6.98 -21.04 -0.70
N ILE A 112 -5.98 -21.54 0.03
CA ILE A 112 -5.18 -20.71 0.94
C ILE A 112 -4.45 -19.60 0.16
N ARG A 113 -3.89 -19.89 -1.03
CA ARG A 113 -3.27 -18.87 -1.90
C ARG A 113 -4.28 -17.77 -2.23
N PHE A 114 -5.46 -18.16 -2.68
CA PHE A 114 -6.51 -17.22 -3.07
C PHE A 114 -6.98 -16.36 -1.88
N ASP A 115 -7.27 -16.98 -0.73
CA ASP A 115 -7.75 -16.31 0.47
C ASP A 115 -6.71 -15.31 1.02
N LEU A 116 -5.43 -15.69 1.00
CA LEU A 116 -4.34 -14.83 1.47
C LEU A 116 -4.12 -13.63 0.53
N LYS A 117 -4.10 -13.86 -0.78
CA LYS A 117 -3.98 -12.76 -1.77
C LYS A 117 -5.15 -11.79 -1.65
N THR A 118 -6.37 -12.31 -1.50
CA THR A 118 -7.57 -11.50 -1.31
C THR A 118 -7.48 -10.63 -0.06
N SER A 119 -7.04 -11.21 1.06
CA SER A 119 -6.86 -10.50 2.33
C SER A 119 -5.81 -9.38 2.19
N ILE A 120 -4.66 -9.67 1.58
CA ILE A 120 -3.61 -8.67 1.32
C ILE A 120 -4.13 -7.55 0.42
N ILE A 121 -4.84 -7.87 -0.66
CA ILE A 121 -5.43 -6.88 -1.57
C ILE A 121 -6.38 -5.96 -0.82
N LEU A 122 -7.22 -6.52 0.07
CA LEU A 122 -8.17 -5.75 0.85
C LEU A 122 -7.47 -4.78 1.82
N GLU A 123 -6.48 -5.26 2.57
CA GLU A 123 -5.72 -4.42 3.51
C GLU A 123 -4.99 -3.27 2.79
N TYR A 124 -4.34 -3.56 1.66
CA TYR A 124 -3.68 -2.51 0.88
C TYR A 124 -4.68 -1.54 0.24
N LYS A 125 -5.86 -2.01 -0.18
CA LYS A 125 -6.92 -1.11 -0.65
C LYS A 125 -7.34 -0.15 0.46
N ASN A 126 -7.57 -0.64 1.68
CA ASN A 126 -7.91 0.18 2.83
C ASN A 126 -6.81 1.20 3.14
N ALA A 127 -5.53 0.77 3.12
CA ALA A 127 -4.40 1.66 3.34
C ALA A 127 -4.30 2.77 2.29
N ILE A 128 -4.48 2.44 1.00
CA ILE A 128 -4.47 3.40 -0.10
C ILE A 128 -5.65 4.38 0.01
N ASP A 129 -6.84 3.90 0.36
CA ASP A 129 -8.03 4.74 0.50
C ASP A 129 -7.91 5.70 1.70
N LEU A 130 -7.36 5.22 2.82
CA LEU A 130 -7.02 6.07 3.97
C LEU A 130 -5.99 7.14 3.58
N HIS A 131 -4.92 6.71 2.88
CA HIS A 131 -3.87 7.61 2.42
C HIS A 131 -4.42 8.71 1.49
N ARG A 132 -5.27 8.36 0.52
CA ARG A 132 -5.96 9.34 -0.35
C ARG A 132 -6.84 10.30 0.44
N THR A 133 -7.53 9.82 1.46
CA THR A 133 -8.35 10.66 2.33
C THR A 133 -7.50 11.69 3.08
N THR A 134 -6.35 11.26 3.61
CA THR A 134 -5.38 12.17 4.23
C THR A 134 -4.82 13.19 3.23
N GLY A 135 -4.53 12.78 1.99
CA GLY A 135 -4.10 13.68 0.93
C GLY A 135 -5.13 14.77 0.61
N ASN A 136 -6.40 14.39 0.49
CA ASN A 136 -7.49 15.36 0.31
C ASN A 136 -7.60 16.36 1.47
N TRP A 137 -7.35 15.90 2.70
CA TRP A 137 -7.32 16.76 3.87
C TRP A 137 -6.13 17.74 3.84
N ILE A 138 -4.93 17.26 3.50
CA ILE A 138 -3.72 18.08 3.29
C ILE A 138 -3.98 19.15 2.23
N ASP A 139 -4.58 18.78 1.10
CA ASP A 139 -4.92 19.72 0.02
C ASP A 139 -5.97 20.76 0.45
N SER A 140 -6.95 20.35 1.24
CA SER A 140 -7.98 21.25 1.77
C SER A 140 -7.38 22.28 2.72
N LEU A 141 -6.48 21.85 3.60
CA LEU A 141 -5.73 22.74 4.49
C LEU A 141 -4.80 23.69 3.72
N LYS A 142 -4.14 23.21 2.66
CA LYS A 142 -3.32 24.06 1.79
C LYS A 142 -4.16 25.16 1.14
N LYS A 143 -5.31 24.81 0.55
CA LYS A 143 -6.25 25.77 -0.04
C LYS A 143 -6.77 26.79 0.98
N LEU A 144 -7.06 26.34 2.20
CA LEU A 144 -7.49 27.23 3.28
C LEU A 144 -6.38 28.25 3.63
N ASN A 145 -5.14 27.77 3.78
CA ASN A 145 -3.99 28.62 4.07
C ASN A 145 -3.71 29.62 2.93
N ASP A 146 -3.76 29.18 1.67
CA ASP A 146 -3.59 30.06 0.51
C ASP A 146 -4.67 31.15 0.45
N SER A 147 -5.92 30.81 0.77
CA SER A 147 -7.04 31.76 0.85
C SER A 147 -6.85 32.78 1.98
N GLN A 148 -6.41 32.33 3.16
CA GLN A 148 -6.09 33.20 4.29
C GLN A 148 -4.95 34.15 3.96
N ARG A 149 -3.84 33.65 3.39
CA ARG A 149 -2.72 34.47 2.91
C ARG A 149 -3.20 35.54 1.95
N LYS A 150 -3.97 35.18 0.92
CA LYS A 150 -4.51 36.13 -0.06
C LYS A 150 -5.38 37.21 0.58
N THR A 151 -6.19 36.84 1.58
CA THR A 151 -7.02 37.80 2.31
C THR A 151 -6.16 38.76 3.10
N ILE A 152 -5.13 38.26 3.80
CA ILE A 152 -4.18 39.10 4.55
C ILE A 152 -3.41 40.01 3.60
N ASP A 153 -2.90 39.51 2.48
CA ASP A 153 -2.19 40.32 1.48
C ASP A 153 -3.06 41.42 0.89
N THR A 154 -4.34 41.13 0.65
CA THR A 154 -5.31 42.13 0.19
C THR A 154 -5.52 43.21 1.26
N MET A 155 -5.64 42.83 2.54
CA MET A 155 -5.72 43.77 3.66
C MET A 155 -4.45 44.62 3.78
N LEU A 156 -3.27 44.01 3.75
CA LEU A 156 -1.98 44.69 3.85
C LEU A 156 -1.78 45.68 2.68
N SER A 157 -2.12 45.27 1.47
CA SER A 157 -2.06 46.10 0.26
C SER A 157 -3.01 47.30 0.34
N SER A 158 -4.18 47.13 0.98
CA SER A 158 -5.11 48.24 1.23
C SER A 158 -4.58 49.26 2.24
N ILE A 159 -3.72 48.83 3.18
CA ILE A 159 -3.05 49.71 4.13
C ILE A 159 -1.91 50.47 3.45
N LYS A 160 -1.05 49.76 2.70
CA LYS A 160 0.04 50.35 1.95
C LYS A 160 0.32 49.54 0.67
N PRO A 161 0.29 50.17 -0.52
CA PRO A 161 0.69 49.51 -1.75
C PRO A 161 2.11 48.93 -1.63
N GLY A 162 2.26 47.65 -1.96
CA GLY A 162 3.53 46.92 -1.87
C GLY A 162 3.82 46.24 -0.52
N LEU A 163 2.91 46.31 0.46
CA LEU A 163 2.98 45.51 1.69
C LEU A 163 2.28 44.16 1.47
N SER A 164 3.00 43.06 1.61
CA SER A 164 2.49 41.68 1.54
C SER A 164 3.20 40.79 2.56
N LEU A 165 2.64 39.61 2.83
CA LEU A 165 3.28 38.57 3.64
C LEU A 165 4.60 38.13 3.02
N ASP A 166 4.67 37.96 1.69
CA ASP A 166 5.91 37.60 1.00
C ASP A 166 7.00 38.68 1.16
N ALA A 167 6.64 39.96 1.10
CA ALA A 167 7.59 41.06 1.33
C ALA A 167 8.12 41.07 2.78
N ILE A 168 7.31 40.63 3.74
CA ILE A 168 7.71 40.49 5.15
C ILE A 168 8.62 39.26 5.32
N ASP A 169 8.27 38.13 4.71
CA ASP A 169 9.06 36.90 4.72
C ASP A 169 10.45 37.14 4.10
N ASP A 170 10.52 37.82 2.94
CA ASP A 170 11.77 38.18 2.27
C ASP A 170 12.64 39.12 3.12
N ALA A 171 12.03 40.08 3.81
CA ALA A 171 12.76 40.99 4.70
C ALA A 171 13.35 40.23 5.90
N LEU A 172 12.61 39.28 6.46
CA LEU A 172 13.05 38.40 7.54
C LEU A 172 14.20 37.48 7.11
N GLU A 173 14.09 36.82 5.96
CA GLU A 173 15.16 35.95 5.45
C GLU A 173 16.42 36.74 5.09
N ASN A 174 16.28 37.93 4.49
CA ASN A 174 17.41 38.82 4.27
C ASN A 174 18.08 39.25 5.59
N ALA A 175 17.30 39.52 6.64
CA ALA A 175 17.84 39.85 7.95
C ALA A 175 18.58 38.66 8.58
N LYS A 176 18.01 37.45 8.52
CA LYS A 176 18.66 36.21 8.98
C LYS A 176 19.96 35.95 8.23
N SER A 177 19.94 36.04 6.91
CA SER A 177 21.12 35.85 6.06
C SER A 177 22.24 36.85 6.40
N LYS A 178 21.91 38.14 6.57
CA LYS A 178 22.87 39.15 7.02
C LYS A 178 23.49 38.84 8.38
N LEU A 179 22.69 38.37 9.33
CA LEU A 179 23.17 37.98 10.66
C LEU A 179 24.05 36.74 10.60
N LYS A 180 23.68 35.75 9.79
CA LYS A 180 24.48 34.53 9.58
C LYS A 180 25.83 34.85 8.97
N ASN A 181 25.88 35.65 7.91
CA ASN A 181 27.13 36.10 7.29
C ASN A 181 27.98 36.92 8.27
N LYS A 182 27.37 37.75 9.13
CA LYS A 182 28.10 38.44 10.20
C LYS A 182 28.73 37.45 11.17
N LEU A 183 27.96 36.46 11.62
CA LEU A 183 28.42 35.43 12.56
C LEU A 183 29.59 34.61 11.99
N GLU A 184 29.52 34.25 10.71
CA GLU A 184 30.58 33.53 9.99
C GLU A 184 31.85 34.37 9.82
N ASN A 185 31.71 35.69 9.64
CA ASN A 185 32.84 36.63 9.59
C ASN A 185 33.41 37.04 10.96
N PHE A 186 32.81 36.56 12.07
CA PHE A 186 33.33 36.73 13.43
C PHE A 186 34.18 35.52 13.90
N ASN A 187 34.17 34.41 13.15
CA ASN A 187 35.04 33.24 13.36
C ASN A 187 36.23 33.26 12.39
#